data_AF-A0A8J5XG29-F1
#
_entry.id   AF-A0A8J5XG29-F1
#
_cell.length_a   1.000
_cell.length_b   1.000
_cell.length_c   1.000
_cell.angle_alpha   90.00
_cell.angle_beta   90.00
_cell.angle_gamma   90.00
#
_symmetry.space_group_name_H-M   'P 1'
#
loop_
_entity.id
_entity.type
_entity.pdbx_description
1 polymer ?
#
loop_
_entity_poly.entity_id
_entity_poly.type
_entity_poly.pdbx_seq_one_letter_code
_entity_poly.pdbx_strand_id
1 'polypeptide(L)'
;MLPFTTLTKVGPGDKTKAYVVRQNVCLKILLFSLIGVCVLLMVLASTMYDVHIERRMKARETGVHRREEHHLRLQVGRLGMRLQQQMRDEVRDMSILREYRARMYRAVGEYQNAVRSTVDEATAQNATLRTQLTKLELELDEQLEMAMRQLWSDVNAEGKRAGEKLHNLTAEIIQDLKLDQRERDQFEAQYGEGSDYHEDAEEGYREGYDFGDDDDDDEPASHREHGGEGEADGEDYEESRMRYALDKLLARLQAMPNITLTEAELADWDSSYTAALDSMGDESKEADLALMQDKLVAKLKDKGVQVASGATSSDDEYLPSIFDQFETALEAAKVTPHKPALLTQFAEWQHGSLPTAELVQHVEELYDQNVLESGLFDDWDE
;
A
#
# COMPACT_ATOMS: atom_id res chain seq x y z
N MET A 1 48.67 -55.07 -14.95
CA MET A 1 49.49 -56.09 -15.65
C MET A 1 49.70 -55.64 -17.08
N LEU A 2 50.87 -55.05 -17.37
CA LEU A 2 51.33 -54.72 -18.73
C LEU A 2 52.46 -55.70 -19.07
N PRO A 3 52.39 -56.48 -20.15
CA PRO A 3 53.56 -57.21 -20.60
C PRO A 3 54.47 -56.23 -21.35
N PHE A 4 55.54 -55.83 -20.68
CA PHE A 4 56.77 -55.38 -21.33
C PHE A 4 57.31 -56.56 -22.14
N THR A 5 57.40 -56.40 -23.46
CA THR A 5 58.52 -56.80 -24.34
C THR A 5 58.03 -57.12 -25.75
N THR A 6 58.67 -56.51 -26.75
CA THR A 6 59.25 -57.21 -27.90
C THR A 6 60.29 -56.27 -28.52
N LEU A 7 61.51 -56.34 -27.98
CA LEU A 7 62.70 -55.85 -28.67
C LEU A 7 63.06 -56.90 -29.73
N THR A 8 62.33 -56.95 -30.83
CA THR A 8 62.70 -57.82 -31.94
C THR A 8 63.83 -57.16 -32.73
N LYS A 9 64.92 -57.90 -32.89
CA LYS A 9 66.09 -57.54 -33.72
C LYS A 9 65.64 -57.61 -35.18
N VAL A 10 65.14 -56.50 -35.72
CA VAL A 10 64.63 -56.42 -37.09
C VAL A 10 65.80 -56.25 -38.07
N GLY A 11 65.96 -57.21 -38.99
CA GLY A 11 66.94 -57.14 -40.07
C GLY A 11 66.69 -55.97 -41.03
N PRO A 12 67.70 -55.56 -41.83
CA PRO A 12 67.71 -54.28 -42.55
C PRO A 12 66.61 -54.10 -43.62
N GLY A 13 65.80 -55.14 -43.92
CA GLY A 13 64.67 -55.08 -44.86
C GLY A 13 63.27 -54.83 -44.24
N ASP A 14 63.11 -54.84 -42.91
CA ASP A 14 61.77 -54.73 -42.24
C ASP A 14 61.56 -53.42 -41.45
N LYS A 15 62.46 -52.45 -41.60
CA LYS A 15 62.37 -51.14 -40.90
C LYS A 15 61.08 -50.37 -41.24
N THR A 16 60.58 -50.52 -42.47
CA THR A 16 59.33 -49.88 -42.93
C THR A 16 58.11 -50.47 -42.23
N LYS A 17 58.04 -51.80 -42.07
CA LYS A 17 56.92 -52.46 -41.37
C LYS A 17 56.92 -52.16 -39.88
N ALA A 18 58.08 -52.14 -39.24
CA ALA A 18 58.20 -51.76 -37.82
C ALA A 18 57.76 -50.29 -37.56
N TYR A 19 58.03 -49.40 -38.51
CA TYR A 19 57.59 -48.00 -38.44
C TYR A 19 56.06 -47.86 -38.57
N VAL A 20 55.46 -48.59 -39.52
CA VAL A 20 53.99 -48.62 -39.70
C VAL A 20 53.27 -49.19 -38.46
N VAL A 21 53.83 -50.24 -37.83
CA VAL A 21 53.26 -50.80 -36.60
C VAL A 21 53.36 -49.80 -35.44
N ARG A 22 54.49 -49.10 -35.28
CA ARG A 22 54.65 -48.07 -34.24
C ARG A 22 53.73 -46.86 -34.46
N GLN A 23 53.55 -46.42 -35.70
CA GLN A 23 52.60 -45.36 -36.04
C GLN A 23 51.16 -45.78 -35.70
N ASN A 24 50.76 -47.01 -36.04
CA ASN A 24 49.43 -47.51 -35.72
C ASN A 24 49.19 -47.65 -34.20
N VAL A 25 50.20 -48.01 -33.42
CA VAL A 25 50.08 -48.05 -31.95
C VAL A 25 49.95 -46.65 -31.37
N CYS A 26 50.77 -45.69 -31.83
CA CYS A 26 50.68 -44.29 -31.40
C CYS A 26 49.30 -43.68 -31.74
N LEU A 27 48.80 -43.94 -32.95
CA LEU A 27 47.51 -43.46 -33.41
C LEU A 27 46.34 -44.06 -32.63
N LYS A 28 46.43 -45.34 -32.23
CA LYS A 28 45.45 -45.98 -31.34
C LYS A 28 45.46 -45.36 -29.95
N ILE A 29 46.63 -45.10 -29.37
CA ILE A 29 46.74 -44.46 -28.05
C ILE A 29 46.15 -43.05 -28.09
N LEU A 30 46.47 -42.27 -29.12
CA LEU A 30 45.89 -40.94 -29.33
C LEU A 30 44.37 -41.00 -29.49
N LEU A 31 43.85 -41.95 -30.26
CA LEU A 31 42.41 -42.12 -30.44
C LEU A 31 41.70 -42.52 -29.14
N PHE A 32 42.30 -43.40 -28.32
CA PHE A 32 41.76 -43.71 -26.99
C PHE A 32 41.80 -42.51 -26.04
N SER A 33 42.87 -41.71 -26.06
CA SER A 33 42.93 -40.48 -25.26
C SER A 33 41.89 -39.45 -25.73
N LEU A 34 41.66 -39.33 -27.04
CA LEU A 34 40.66 -38.44 -27.61
C LEU A 34 39.25 -38.86 -27.17
N ILE A 35 38.93 -40.15 -27.26
CA ILE A 35 37.64 -40.70 -26.80
C ILE A 35 37.47 -40.43 -25.30
N GLY A 36 38.51 -40.63 -24.49
CA GLY A 36 38.48 -40.35 -23.05
C GLY A 36 38.16 -38.88 -22.76
N VAL A 37 38.79 -37.94 -23.47
CA VAL A 37 38.50 -36.50 -23.36
C VAL A 37 37.07 -36.18 -23.81
N CYS A 38 36.59 -36.76 -24.91
CA CYS A 38 35.22 -36.54 -25.37
C CYS A 38 34.18 -37.03 -24.36
N VAL A 39 34.39 -38.17 -23.71
CA VAL A 39 33.50 -38.67 -22.65
C VAL A 39 33.50 -37.72 -21.45
N LEU A 40 34.67 -37.23 -21.05
CA LEU A 40 34.80 -36.29 -19.94
C LEU A 40 34.09 -34.96 -20.22
N LEU A 41 34.22 -34.45 -21.45
CA LEU A 41 33.48 -33.26 -21.92
C LEU A 41 31.96 -33.50 -21.96
N MET A 42 31.51 -34.68 -22.38
CA MET A 42 30.09 -35.03 -22.35
C MET A 42 29.53 -35.04 -20.92
N VAL A 43 30.25 -35.63 -19.97
CA VAL A 43 29.84 -35.64 -18.56
C VAL A 43 29.75 -34.21 -18.02
N LEU A 44 30.74 -33.37 -18.33
CA LEU A 44 30.79 -31.97 -17.89
C LEU A 44 29.65 -31.13 -18.50
N ALA A 45 29.33 -31.36 -19.78
CA ALA A 45 28.19 -30.75 -20.45
C ALA A 45 26.86 -31.22 -19.84
N SER A 46 26.74 -32.51 -19.50
CA SER A 46 25.55 -33.06 -18.83
C SER A 46 25.34 -32.43 -17.46
N THR A 47 26.40 -32.30 -16.64
CA THR A 47 26.27 -31.70 -15.31
C THR A 47 25.97 -30.21 -15.37
N MET A 48 26.51 -29.48 -16.36
CA MET A 48 26.12 -28.09 -16.60
C MET A 48 24.65 -27.97 -16.98
N TYR A 49 24.13 -28.89 -17.81
CA TYR A 49 22.74 -28.90 -18.20
C TYR A 49 21.80 -29.18 -17.02
N ASP A 50 22.16 -30.15 -16.15
CA ASP A 50 21.40 -30.47 -14.95
C ASP A 50 21.35 -29.28 -13.98
N VAL A 51 22.50 -28.60 -13.74
CA VAL A 51 22.55 -27.39 -12.91
C VAL A 51 21.69 -26.27 -13.51
N HIS A 52 21.69 -26.12 -14.84
CA HIS A 52 20.88 -25.08 -15.49
C HIS A 52 19.38 -25.38 -15.39
N ILE A 53 18.98 -26.65 -15.50
CA ILE A 53 17.59 -27.08 -15.29
C ILE A 53 17.18 -26.89 -13.83
N GLU A 54 18.00 -27.32 -12.88
CA GLU A 54 17.70 -27.21 -11.44
C GLU A 54 17.54 -25.74 -11.03
N ARG A 55 18.41 -24.85 -11.53
CA ARG A 55 18.29 -23.39 -11.32
C ARG A 55 16.99 -22.84 -11.92
N ARG A 56 16.60 -23.25 -13.13
CA ARG A 56 15.33 -22.82 -13.74
C ARG A 56 14.11 -23.35 -12.99
N MET A 57 14.16 -24.58 -12.48
CA MET A 57 13.07 -25.14 -11.70
C MET A 57 12.94 -24.44 -10.34
N LYS A 58 14.05 -24.20 -9.64
CA LYS A 58 14.06 -23.41 -8.41
C LYS A 58 13.54 -21.99 -8.63
N ALA A 59 13.97 -21.31 -9.70
CA ALA A 59 13.47 -19.98 -10.05
C ALA A 59 11.95 -19.96 -10.32
N ARG A 60 11.43 -21.00 -10.99
CA ARG A 60 9.98 -21.14 -11.22
C ARG A 60 9.22 -21.43 -9.94
N GLU A 61 9.72 -22.32 -9.10
CA GLU A 61 9.10 -22.66 -7.82
C GLU A 61 9.05 -21.45 -6.88
N THR A 62 10.14 -20.67 -6.79
CA THR A 62 10.14 -19.40 -6.06
C THR A 62 9.17 -18.38 -6.66
N GLY A 63 9.03 -18.34 -8.00
CA GLY A 63 8.08 -17.46 -8.66
C GLY A 63 6.62 -17.83 -8.39
N VAL A 64 6.29 -19.12 -8.34
CA VAL A 64 4.94 -19.59 -8.01
C VAL A 64 4.62 -19.35 -6.53
N HIS A 65 5.54 -19.67 -5.62
CA HIS A 65 5.32 -19.42 -4.19
C HIS A 65 5.12 -17.93 -3.89
N ARG A 66 5.91 -17.04 -4.51
CA ARG A 66 5.71 -15.59 -4.36
C ARG A 66 4.36 -15.11 -4.88
N ARG A 67 3.86 -15.67 -6.00
CA ARG A 67 2.53 -15.33 -6.52
C ARG A 67 1.42 -15.76 -5.58
N GLU A 68 1.53 -16.94 -4.99
CA GLU A 68 0.57 -17.43 -4.00
C GLU A 68 0.59 -16.57 -2.73
N GLU A 69 1.77 -16.22 -2.23
CA GLU A 69 1.92 -15.30 -1.09
C GLU A 69 1.36 -13.90 -1.39
N HIS A 70 1.68 -13.34 -2.56
CA HIS A 70 1.16 -12.03 -2.97
C HIS A 70 -0.37 -12.05 -3.11
N HIS A 71 -0.94 -13.13 -3.65
CA HIS A 71 -2.39 -13.26 -3.75
C HIS A 71 -3.07 -13.34 -2.39
N LEU A 72 -2.52 -14.12 -1.46
CA LEU A 72 -3.01 -14.20 -0.08
C LEU A 72 -2.89 -12.85 0.63
N ARG A 73 -1.78 -12.13 0.45
CA ARG A 73 -1.55 -10.78 1.00
C ARG A 73 -2.56 -9.77 0.49
N LEU A 74 -2.85 -9.75 -0.81
CA LEU A 74 -3.88 -8.89 -1.40
C LEU A 74 -5.28 -9.20 -0.83
N GLN A 75 -5.59 -10.47 -0.61
CA GLN A 75 -6.87 -10.85 0.01
C GLN A 75 -6.96 -10.37 1.46
N VAL A 76 -5.88 -10.51 2.24
CA VAL A 76 -5.80 -10.02 3.63
C VAL A 76 -5.90 -8.50 3.68
N GLY A 77 -5.17 -7.79 2.82
CA GLY A 77 -5.24 -6.32 2.71
C GLY A 77 -6.65 -5.83 2.34
N ARG A 78 -7.30 -6.50 1.39
CA ARG A 78 -8.70 -6.19 1.01
C ARG A 78 -9.68 -6.44 2.15
N LEU A 79 -9.48 -7.48 2.95
CA LEU A 79 -10.27 -7.75 4.15
C LEU A 79 -10.03 -6.69 5.24
N GLY A 80 -8.78 -6.26 5.41
CA GLY A 80 -8.40 -5.16 6.30
C GLY A 80 -9.07 -3.84 5.92
N MET A 81 -9.04 -3.47 4.64
CA MET A 81 -9.71 -2.26 4.13
C MET A 81 -11.22 -2.30 4.33
N ARG A 82 -11.87 -3.44 4.02
CA ARG A 82 -13.32 -3.60 4.26
C ARG A 82 -13.67 -3.47 5.74
N LEU A 83 -12.84 -4.03 6.62
CA LEU A 83 -13.06 -3.94 8.06
C LEU A 83 -12.85 -2.51 8.58
N GLN A 84 -11.83 -1.81 8.09
CA GLN A 84 -11.59 -0.41 8.41
C GLN A 84 -12.75 0.49 7.95
N GLN A 85 -13.30 0.22 6.76
CA GLN A 85 -14.44 0.95 6.23
C GLN A 85 -15.71 0.70 7.04
N GLN A 86 -16.02 -0.56 7.36
CA GLN A 86 -17.16 -0.92 8.21
C GLN A 86 -17.05 -0.27 9.60
N MET A 87 -15.86 -0.20 10.17
CA MET A 87 -15.65 0.42 11.46
C MET A 87 -15.74 1.96 11.41
N ARG A 88 -15.30 2.58 10.30
CA ARG A 88 -15.50 4.01 10.04
C ARG A 88 -17.00 4.33 9.96
N ASP A 89 -17.78 3.45 9.34
CA ASP A 89 -19.24 3.55 9.30
C ASP A 89 -19.85 3.41 10.70
N GLU A 90 -19.38 2.49 11.55
CA GLU A 90 -19.83 2.37 12.95
C GLU A 90 -19.54 3.65 13.77
N VAL A 91 -18.37 4.27 13.58
CA VAL A 91 -18.03 5.55 14.22
C VAL A 91 -18.96 6.67 13.75
N ARG A 92 -19.25 6.71 12.44
CA ARG A 92 -20.22 7.66 11.86
C ARG A 92 -21.62 7.43 12.42
N ASP A 93 -22.06 6.19 12.54
CA ASP A 93 -23.35 5.83 13.13
C ASP A 93 -23.43 6.28 14.60
N MET A 94 -22.34 6.18 15.35
CA MET A 94 -22.27 6.74 16.71
C MET A 94 -22.44 8.27 16.75
N SER A 95 -21.92 9.00 15.76
CA SER A 95 -22.14 10.45 15.66
C SER A 95 -23.61 10.78 15.41
N ILE A 96 -24.27 9.99 14.54
CA ILE A 96 -25.69 10.10 14.23
C ILE A 96 -26.53 9.77 15.47
N LEU A 97 -26.16 8.75 16.24
CA LEU A 97 -26.83 8.39 17.50
C LEU A 97 -26.74 9.51 18.56
N ARG A 98 -25.64 10.26 18.61
CA ARG A 98 -25.54 11.46 19.48
C ARG A 98 -26.55 12.54 19.07
N GLU A 99 -26.72 12.74 17.77
CA GLU A 99 -27.69 13.71 17.26
C GLU A 99 -29.13 13.26 17.56
N TYR A 100 -29.46 11.99 17.31
CA TYR A 100 -30.76 11.42 17.66
C TYR A 100 -31.04 11.51 19.16
N ARG A 101 -30.04 11.31 20.02
CA ARG A 101 -30.16 11.52 21.46
C ARG A 101 -30.58 12.95 21.77
N ALA A 102 -29.88 13.95 21.22
CA ALA A 102 -30.22 15.36 21.44
C ALA A 102 -31.66 15.68 20.98
N ARG A 103 -32.08 15.11 19.84
CA ARG A 103 -33.46 15.23 19.35
C ARG A 103 -34.47 14.54 20.26
N MET A 104 -34.15 13.36 20.79
CA MET A 104 -35.01 12.62 21.71
C MET A 104 -35.20 13.36 23.04
N TYR A 105 -34.14 13.92 23.64
CA TYR A 105 -34.27 14.75 24.84
C TYR A 105 -35.13 15.99 24.60
N ARG A 106 -35.02 16.63 23.43
CA ARG A 106 -35.90 17.75 23.05
C ARG A 106 -37.35 17.31 22.91
N ALA A 107 -37.62 16.23 22.19
CA ALA A 107 -38.98 15.72 21.99
C ALA A 107 -39.63 15.28 23.31
N VAL A 108 -38.87 14.64 24.20
CA VAL A 108 -39.31 14.29 25.56
C VAL A 108 -39.63 15.55 26.36
N GLY A 109 -38.76 16.56 26.35
CA GLY A 109 -39.01 17.83 27.03
C GLY A 109 -40.24 18.58 26.49
N GLU A 110 -40.43 18.59 25.17
CA GLU A 110 -41.63 19.15 24.53
C GLU A 110 -42.90 18.40 24.93
N TYR A 111 -42.86 17.07 24.94
CA TYR A 111 -43.96 16.23 25.39
C TYR A 111 -44.29 16.45 26.89
N GLN A 112 -43.28 16.48 27.76
CA GLN A 112 -43.45 16.78 29.19
C GLN A 112 -44.10 18.15 29.38
N ASN A 113 -43.62 19.18 28.69
CA ASN A 113 -44.21 20.52 28.76
C ASN A 113 -45.67 20.54 28.28
N ALA A 114 -45.99 19.82 27.20
CA ALA A 114 -47.35 19.71 26.69
C ALA A 114 -48.27 18.98 27.67
N VAL A 115 -47.83 17.83 28.22
CA VAL A 115 -48.57 17.06 29.23
C VAL A 115 -48.82 17.91 30.46
N ARG A 116 -47.78 18.57 30.99
CA ARG A 116 -47.87 19.44 32.16
C ARG A 116 -48.87 20.58 31.96
N SER A 117 -48.83 21.22 30.79
CA SER A 117 -49.81 22.24 30.40
C SER A 117 -51.24 21.70 30.42
N THR A 118 -51.49 20.55 29.79
CA THR A 118 -52.82 19.92 29.77
C THR A 118 -53.29 19.42 31.15
N VAL A 119 -52.36 18.92 31.98
CA VAL A 119 -52.65 18.48 33.35
C VAL A 119 -53.00 19.68 34.22
N ASP A 120 -52.26 20.79 34.13
CA ASP A 120 -52.54 22.01 34.88
C ASP A 120 -53.90 22.63 34.47
N GLU A 121 -54.25 22.60 33.18
CA GLU A 121 -55.59 23.00 32.71
C GLU A 121 -56.70 22.08 33.22
N ALA A 122 -56.53 20.77 33.12
CA ALA A 122 -57.55 19.78 33.51
C ALA A 122 -57.74 19.69 35.04
N THR A 123 -56.70 19.99 35.82
CA THR A 123 -56.71 19.87 37.28
C THR A 123 -56.92 21.20 38.02
N ALA A 124 -57.12 22.30 37.28
CA ALA A 124 -57.34 23.64 37.83
C ALA A 124 -58.43 23.72 38.91
N GLN A 125 -59.39 22.78 38.92
CA GLN A 125 -60.50 22.73 39.87
C GLN A 125 -60.41 21.58 40.90
N ASN A 126 -59.43 20.67 40.80
CA ASN A 126 -59.37 19.46 41.63
C ASN A 126 -57.95 19.16 42.15
N ALA A 127 -57.66 19.64 43.37
CA ALA A 127 -56.31 19.63 43.96
C ALA A 127 -55.74 18.23 44.24
N THR A 128 -56.59 17.25 44.57
CA THR A 128 -56.20 15.85 44.78
C THR A 128 -55.82 15.16 43.47
N LEU A 129 -56.55 15.45 42.38
CA LEU A 129 -56.23 14.94 41.05
C LEU A 129 -54.89 15.51 40.57
N ARG A 130 -54.67 16.81 40.81
CA ARG A 130 -53.40 17.49 40.51
C ARG A 130 -52.21 16.82 41.17
N THR A 131 -52.30 16.55 42.48
CA THR A 131 -51.20 15.94 43.24
C THR A 131 -50.89 14.52 42.79
N GLN A 132 -51.91 13.71 42.46
CA GLN A 132 -51.71 12.35 41.93
C GLN A 132 -51.06 12.37 40.55
N LEU A 133 -51.50 13.26 39.65
CA LEU A 133 -50.94 13.40 38.30
C LEU A 133 -49.50 13.91 38.33
N THR A 134 -49.19 14.93 39.14
CA THR A 134 -47.80 15.41 39.28
C THR A 134 -46.87 14.34 39.84
N LYS A 135 -47.37 13.44 40.70
CA LYS A 135 -46.55 12.33 41.21
C LYS A 135 -46.26 11.31 40.12
N LEU A 136 -47.27 10.96 39.31
CA LEU A 136 -47.14 10.05 38.17
C LEU A 136 -46.23 10.63 37.07
N GLU A 137 -46.31 11.94 36.82
CA GLU A 137 -45.41 12.67 35.90
C GLU A 137 -43.96 12.53 36.37
N LEU A 138 -43.69 12.79 37.64
CA LEU A 138 -42.34 12.74 38.21
C LEU A 138 -41.76 11.31 38.20
N GLU A 139 -42.59 10.30 38.45
CA GLU A 139 -42.20 8.88 38.39
C GLU A 139 -41.94 8.40 36.96
N LEU A 140 -42.73 8.89 35.99
CA LEU A 140 -42.49 8.65 34.56
C LEU A 140 -41.19 9.32 34.10
N ASP A 141 -40.97 10.57 34.48
CA ASP A 141 -39.76 11.33 34.13
C ASP A 141 -38.51 10.64 34.64
N GLU A 142 -38.54 10.16 35.89
CA GLU A 142 -37.44 9.42 36.50
C GLU A 142 -37.15 8.10 35.76
N GLN A 143 -38.20 7.34 35.39
CA GLN A 143 -38.04 6.11 34.60
C GLN A 143 -37.50 6.37 33.20
N LEU A 144 -37.97 7.44 32.55
CA LEU A 144 -37.58 7.78 31.19
C LEU A 144 -36.14 8.31 31.16
N GLU A 145 -35.74 9.08 32.16
CA GLU A 145 -34.35 9.52 32.32
C GLU A 145 -33.41 8.33 32.62
N MET A 146 -33.80 7.39 33.49
CA MET A 146 -33.04 6.15 33.73
C MET A 146 -32.87 5.34 32.45
N ALA A 147 -33.95 5.12 31.69
CA ALA A 147 -33.91 4.35 30.45
C ALA A 147 -33.00 5.01 29.41
N MET A 148 -33.09 6.33 29.23
CA MET A 148 -32.21 7.06 28.30
C MET A 148 -30.75 7.05 28.73
N ARG A 149 -30.47 7.16 30.04
CA ARG A 149 -29.09 7.07 30.56
C ARG A 149 -28.50 5.68 30.34
N GLN A 150 -29.30 4.63 30.56
CA GLN A 150 -28.84 3.25 30.40
C GLN A 150 -28.60 2.91 28.93
N LEU A 151 -29.53 3.26 28.04
CA LEU A 151 -29.35 3.11 26.60
C LEU A 151 -28.08 3.84 26.12
N TRP A 152 -27.85 5.06 26.61
CA TRP A 152 -26.66 5.84 26.25
C TRP A 152 -25.37 5.21 26.79
N SER A 153 -25.40 4.67 28.00
CA SER A 153 -24.27 3.95 28.58
C SER A 153 -23.90 2.74 27.74
N ASP A 154 -24.89 1.97 27.29
CA ASP A 154 -24.70 0.77 26.46
C ASP A 154 -24.10 1.14 25.09
N VAL A 155 -24.64 2.17 24.43
CA VAL A 155 -24.10 2.70 23.16
C VAL A 155 -22.66 3.18 23.32
N ASN A 156 -22.34 3.92 24.38
CA ASN A 156 -20.97 4.38 24.62
C ASN A 156 -20.01 3.22 24.91
N ALA A 157 -20.45 2.20 25.64
CA ALA A 157 -19.64 1.03 25.93
C ALA A 157 -19.36 0.20 24.67
N GLU A 158 -20.37 0.03 23.82
CA GLU A 158 -20.24 -0.63 22.52
C GLU A 158 -19.31 0.15 21.59
N GLY A 159 -19.46 1.48 21.56
CA GLY A 159 -18.59 2.38 20.82
C GLY A 159 -17.13 2.34 21.24
N LYS A 160 -16.84 2.31 22.54
CA LYS A 160 -15.47 2.13 23.05
C LYS A 160 -14.88 0.78 22.63
N ARG A 161 -15.66 -0.31 22.73
CA ARG A 161 -15.22 -1.63 22.28
C ARG A 161 -14.94 -1.68 20.78
N ALA A 162 -15.75 -1.00 19.97
CA ALA A 162 -15.51 -0.88 18.53
C ALA A 162 -14.20 -0.12 18.26
N GLY A 163 -13.99 1.02 18.93
CA GLY A 163 -12.74 1.80 18.82
C GLY A 163 -11.49 1.02 19.25
N GLU A 164 -11.54 0.29 20.37
CA GLU A 164 -10.45 -0.57 20.83
C GLU A 164 -10.13 -1.69 19.84
N LYS A 165 -11.16 -2.33 19.27
CA LYS A 165 -10.98 -3.34 18.21
C LYS A 165 -10.34 -2.73 16.97
N LEU A 166 -10.73 -1.52 16.60
CA LEU A 166 -10.16 -0.77 15.48
C LEU A 166 -8.66 -0.55 15.68
N HIS A 167 -8.29 0.01 16.83
CA HIS A 167 -6.89 0.30 17.15
C HIS A 167 -6.03 -0.97 17.17
N ASN A 168 -6.55 -2.05 17.77
CA ASN A 168 -5.85 -3.34 17.78
C ASN A 168 -5.68 -3.92 16.37
N LEU A 169 -6.70 -3.84 15.53
CA LEU A 169 -6.63 -4.33 14.16
C LEU A 169 -5.65 -3.51 13.32
N THR A 170 -5.68 -2.18 13.44
CA THR A 170 -4.72 -1.30 12.76
C THR A 170 -3.29 -1.61 13.19
N ALA A 171 -3.06 -1.83 14.50
CA ALA A 171 -1.76 -2.22 15.02
C ALA A 171 -1.30 -3.59 14.47
N GLU A 172 -2.20 -4.57 14.36
CA GLU A 172 -1.92 -5.88 13.76
C GLU A 172 -1.55 -5.76 12.27
N ILE A 173 -2.30 -4.96 11.50
CA ILE A 173 -1.99 -4.70 10.08
C ILE A 173 -0.61 -4.04 9.92
N ILE A 174 -0.32 -3.00 10.71
CA ILE A 174 0.98 -2.31 10.67
C ILE A 174 2.12 -3.26 11.05
N GLN A 175 1.90 -4.12 12.05
CA GLN A 175 2.88 -5.11 12.47
C GLN A 175 3.15 -6.13 11.37
N ASP A 176 2.11 -6.63 10.70
CA ASP A 176 2.23 -7.55 9.57
C ASP A 176 2.96 -6.90 8.39
N LEU A 177 2.65 -5.64 8.06
CA LEU A 177 3.36 -4.90 7.01
C LEU A 177 4.85 -4.71 7.32
N LYS A 178 5.20 -4.44 8.59
CA LYS A 178 6.61 -4.34 9.03
C LYS A 178 7.32 -5.68 8.96
N LEU A 179 6.61 -6.78 9.24
CA LEU A 179 7.15 -8.13 9.15
C LEU A 179 7.41 -8.51 7.69
N ASP A 180 6.47 -8.18 6.80
CA ASP A 180 6.61 -8.36 5.36
C ASP A 180 7.79 -7.56 4.79
N GLN A 181 7.97 -6.30 5.22
CA GLN A 181 9.11 -5.50 4.79
C GLN A 181 10.43 -6.15 5.20
N ARG A 182 10.53 -6.65 6.45
CA ARG A 182 11.72 -7.37 6.93
C ARG A 182 11.97 -8.67 6.17
N GLU A 183 10.92 -9.42 5.82
CA GLU A 183 11.06 -10.63 5.00
C GLU A 183 11.54 -10.29 3.60
N ARG A 184 11.06 -9.19 2.99
CA ARG A 184 11.56 -8.65 1.73
C ARG A 184 13.04 -8.28 1.81
N ASP A 185 13.43 -7.51 2.82
CA ASP A 185 14.82 -7.07 2.99
C ASP A 185 15.76 -8.28 3.17
N GLN A 186 15.33 -9.30 3.94
CA GLN A 186 16.08 -10.54 4.09
C GLN A 186 16.19 -11.33 2.79
N PHE A 187 15.10 -11.38 2.01
CA PHE A 187 15.10 -12.04 0.72
C PHE A 187 16.03 -11.34 -0.26
N GLU A 188 15.97 -10.01 -0.35
CA GLU A 188 16.82 -9.21 -1.21
C GLU A 188 18.30 -9.32 -0.80
N ALA A 189 18.61 -9.29 0.49
CA ALA A 189 19.96 -9.54 0.99
C ALA A 189 20.46 -10.95 0.66
N GLN A 190 19.60 -11.97 0.68
CA GLN A 190 19.99 -13.35 0.44
C GLN A 190 20.15 -13.72 -1.04
N TYR A 191 19.41 -13.05 -1.93
CA TYR A 191 19.33 -13.40 -3.36
C TYR A 191 19.73 -12.28 -4.32
N GLY A 192 19.83 -11.03 -3.87
CA GLY A 192 20.20 -9.86 -4.67
C GLY A 192 21.69 -9.77 -4.98
N GLU A 193 22.56 -10.23 -4.08
CA GLU A 193 24.03 -10.16 -4.26
C GLU A 193 24.63 -11.19 -5.23
N GLY A 194 23.81 -12.05 -5.87
CA GLY A 194 24.31 -13.17 -6.69
C GLY A 194 23.96 -13.15 -8.18
N SER A 195 23.30 -12.11 -8.67
CA SER A 195 22.76 -12.06 -10.03
C SER A 195 23.60 -11.18 -10.96
N ASP A 196 24.78 -11.69 -11.35
CA ASP A 196 25.48 -11.29 -12.59
C ASP A 196 24.68 -11.75 -13.84
N TYR A 197 23.45 -11.28 -13.97
CA TYR A 197 22.61 -11.40 -15.16
C TYR A 197 22.09 -10.01 -15.55
N HIS A 198 23.04 -9.11 -15.81
CA HIS A 198 22.81 -7.92 -16.64
C HIS A 198 23.75 -7.98 -17.83
N GLU A 199 23.41 -8.81 -18.82
CA GLU A 199 23.85 -8.64 -20.21
C GLU A 199 22.79 -9.29 -21.10
N ASP A 200 22.35 -8.55 -22.11
CA ASP A 200 21.33 -8.88 -23.14
C ASP A 200 19.87 -8.43 -22.90
N ALA A 201 19.65 -7.29 -22.22
CA ALA A 201 18.40 -6.54 -22.38
C ALA A 201 18.50 -5.03 -22.04
N GLU A 202 19.55 -4.32 -22.45
CA GLU A 202 19.55 -2.84 -22.41
C GLU A 202 20.17 -2.23 -23.67
N GLU A 203 19.33 -2.04 -24.69
CA GLU A 203 19.47 -0.87 -25.57
C GLU A 203 18.30 0.06 -25.29
N GLY A 204 18.52 1.03 -24.40
CA GLY A 204 17.63 2.17 -24.23
C GLY A 204 17.51 2.62 -22.78
N TYR A 205 18.04 3.83 -22.52
CA TYR A 205 17.84 4.65 -21.32
C TYR A 205 18.84 4.47 -20.18
N ARG A 206 20.07 4.92 -20.46
CA ARG A 206 20.95 5.51 -19.46
C ARG A 206 20.51 6.96 -19.22
N GLU A 207 19.81 7.22 -18.13
CA GLU A 207 19.76 8.55 -17.50
C GLU A 207 20.07 8.35 -16.01
N GLY A 208 21.24 8.85 -15.61
CA GLY A 208 21.81 8.59 -14.29
C GLY A 208 21.14 9.41 -13.20
N TYR A 209 20.84 8.73 -12.10
CA TYR A 209 20.76 9.37 -10.79
C TYR A 209 21.98 8.96 -9.99
N ASP A 210 22.85 9.95 -9.83
CA ASP A 210 24.04 9.99 -8.99
C ASP A 210 23.57 10.11 -7.53
N PHE A 211 23.56 9.00 -6.80
CA PHE A 211 23.48 9.04 -5.34
C PHE A 211 24.93 9.08 -4.84
N GLY A 212 25.35 10.28 -4.42
CA GLY A 212 26.61 10.49 -3.75
C GLY A 212 26.66 9.66 -2.47
N ASP A 213 27.69 8.83 -2.40
CA ASP A 213 28.37 8.51 -1.16
C ASP A 213 28.78 9.84 -0.49
N ASP A 214 28.18 10.14 0.67
CA ASP A 214 28.84 10.97 1.68
C ASP A 214 28.96 10.11 2.94
N ASP A 215 30.16 9.55 3.06
CA ASP A 215 30.79 9.19 4.32
C ASP A 215 30.81 10.42 5.24
N ASP A 216 30.30 10.29 6.46
CA ASP A 216 30.89 10.95 7.62
C ASP A 216 30.90 9.98 8.81
N ASP A 217 32.14 9.58 9.12
CA ASP A 217 32.61 8.70 10.19
C ASP A 217 32.33 9.20 11.62
N ASP A 218 32.32 8.23 12.55
CA ASP A 218 32.83 8.30 13.94
C ASP A 218 32.11 9.23 14.95
N GLU A 219 31.55 8.77 16.09
CA GLU A 219 32.20 8.00 17.17
C GLU A 219 31.14 7.56 18.25
N PRO A 220 31.48 6.87 19.36
CA PRO A 220 30.80 5.65 19.77
C PRO A 220 29.95 5.75 21.05
N ALA A 221 29.22 4.66 21.32
CA ALA A 221 28.47 4.42 22.55
C ALA A 221 29.29 4.70 23.84
N SER A 222 28.77 5.58 24.71
CA SER A 222 29.00 5.47 26.15
C SER A 222 27.84 6.03 26.97
N HIS A 223 27.42 5.24 27.96
CA HIS A 223 26.47 5.58 29.00
C HIS A 223 26.80 6.92 29.69
N ARG A 224 25.80 7.80 29.81
CA ARG A 224 25.68 8.65 31.01
C ARG A 224 24.23 9.05 31.29
N GLU A 225 23.70 8.53 32.39
CA GLU A 225 22.60 9.13 33.14
C GLU A 225 22.89 10.60 33.44
N HIS A 226 21.92 11.47 33.16
CA HIS A 226 21.53 12.67 33.89
C HIS A 226 20.35 13.25 33.07
N GLY A 227 19.11 13.24 33.54
CA GLY A 227 18.69 14.08 34.67
C GLY A 227 18.60 15.52 34.16
N GLY A 228 17.50 15.84 33.47
CA GLY A 228 17.25 17.16 32.91
C GLY A 228 15.81 17.25 32.40
N GLU A 229 14.88 17.43 33.34
CA GLU A 229 13.58 18.02 33.06
C GLU A 229 13.81 19.37 32.39
N GLY A 230 13.67 19.40 31.07
CA GLY A 230 13.57 20.61 30.27
C GLY A 230 12.28 20.48 29.48
N GLU A 231 11.24 21.17 29.94
CA GLU A 231 10.12 21.60 29.11
C GLU A 231 10.72 22.44 27.97
N ALA A 232 11.10 21.77 26.88
CA ALA A 232 11.30 22.42 25.59
C ALA A 232 9.91 22.54 24.96
N ASP A 233 9.56 23.77 24.58
CA ASP A 233 8.32 24.16 23.88
C ASP A 233 7.85 23.07 22.91
N GLY A 234 6.68 22.49 23.16
CA GLY A 234 6.02 21.59 22.21
C GLY A 234 5.64 22.26 20.88
N GLU A 235 5.66 23.60 20.84
CA GLU A 235 5.31 24.39 19.66
C GLU A 235 6.34 24.26 18.51
N ASP A 236 7.64 24.13 18.82
CA ASP A 236 8.70 24.03 17.81
C ASP A 236 8.71 22.67 17.08
N TYR A 237 8.25 21.61 17.77
CA TYR A 237 8.17 20.25 17.21
C TYR A 237 6.98 20.11 16.25
N GLU A 238 5.81 20.63 16.64
CA GLU A 238 4.62 20.65 15.80
C GLU A 238 4.83 21.52 14.55
N GLU A 239 5.47 22.69 14.68
CA GLU A 239 5.77 23.54 13.52
C GLU A 239 6.71 22.82 12.55
N SER A 240 7.80 22.23 13.03
CA SER A 240 8.77 21.51 12.19
C SER A 240 8.13 20.36 11.41
N ARG A 241 7.19 19.65 12.03
CA ARG A 241 6.44 18.57 11.40
C ARG A 241 5.49 19.09 10.31
N MET A 242 4.75 20.16 10.59
CA MET A 242 3.86 20.79 9.60
C MET A 242 4.65 21.26 8.38
N ARG A 243 5.85 21.83 8.56
CA ARG A 243 6.71 22.24 7.44
C ARG A 243 7.11 21.06 6.56
N TYR A 244 7.53 19.93 7.17
CA TYR A 244 7.90 18.73 6.42
C TYR A 244 6.75 18.18 5.59
N ALA A 245 5.54 18.16 6.14
CA ALA A 245 4.37 17.67 5.43
C ALA A 245 3.94 18.61 4.27
N LEU A 246 4.07 19.92 4.48
CA LEU A 246 3.88 20.94 3.44
C LEU A 246 4.91 20.80 2.31
N ASP A 247 6.18 20.53 2.61
CA ASP A 247 7.22 20.29 1.60
C ASP A 247 6.95 19.03 0.78
N LYS A 248 6.46 17.95 1.41
CA LYS A 248 6.00 16.74 0.68
C LYS A 248 4.83 17.05 -0.25
N LEU A 249 3.83 17.80 0.23
CA LEU A 249 2.68 18.20 -0.59
C LEU A 249 3.14 19.05 -1.78
N LEU A 250 4.07 19.98 -1.58
CA LEU A 250 4.65 20.77 -2.67
C LEU A 250 5.35 19.90 -3.71
N ALA A 251 6.18 18.94 -3.28
CA ALA A 251 6.86 18.01 -4.18
C ALA A 251 5.85 17.18 -5.00
N ARG A 252 4.79 16.68 -4.34
CA ARG A 252 3.70 15.93 -5.01
C ARG A 252 2.92 16.81 -6.00
N LEU A 253 2.58 18.04 -5.63
CA LEU A 253 1.89 19.00 -6.50
C LEU A 253 2.72 19.33 -7.75
N GLN A 254 4.04 19.47 -7.60
CA GLN A 254 4.95 19.72 -8.72
C GLN A 254 5.07 18.50 -9.65
N ALA A 255 5.10 17.28 -9.09
CA ALA A 255 5.16 16.04 -9.85
C ALA A 255 3.84 15.65 -10.54
N MET A 256 2.69 16.12 -10.04
CA MET A 256 1.38 15.78 -10.62
C MET A 256 1.23 16.27 -12.08
N PRO A 257 0.69 15.45 -12.99
CA PRO A 257 0.37 15.87 -14.34
C PRO A 257 -0.76 16.91 -14.33
N ASN A 258 -0.73 17.86 -15.29
CA ASN A 258 -1.82 18.82 -15.46
C ASN A 258 -2.91 18.21 -16.33
N ILE A 259 -3.98 17.74 -15.71
CA ILE A 259 -5.11 17.11 -16.40
C ILE A 259 -6.31 18.06 -16.32
N THR A 260 -6.78 18.54 -17.47
CA THR A 260 -7.92 19.46 -17.52
C THR A 260 -9.19 18.71 -17.88
N LEU A 261 -10.11 18.62 -16.92
CA LEU A 261 -11.46 18.09 -17.09
C LEU A 261 -12.48 19.20 -16.86
N THR A 262 -13.56 19.19 -17.63
CA THR A 262 -14.75 19.97 -17.31
C THR A 262 -15.49 19.33 -16.13
N GLU A 263 -16.32 20.10 -15.41
CA GLU A 263 -17.09 19.58 -14.26
C GLU A 263 -17.98 18.38 -14.63
N ALA A 264 -18.55 18.39 -15.84
CA ALA A 264 -19.34 17.27 -16.36
C ALA A 264 -18.50 16.02 -16.65
N GLU A 265 -17.27 16.20 -17.14
CA GLU A 265 -16.33 15.10 -17.37
C GLU A 265 -15.79 14.54 -16.06
N LEU A 266 -15.52 15.41 -15.07
CA LEU A 266 -15.07 15.00 -13.74
C LEU A 266 -16.12 14.11 -13.06
N ALA A 267 -17.39 14.51 -13.09
CA ALA A 267 -18.50 13.71 -12.54
C ALA A 267 -18.67 12.37 -13.28
N ASP A 268 -18.50 12.35 -14.60
CA ASP A 268 -18.54 11.11 -15.40
C ASP A 268 -17.34 10.19 -15.11
N TRP A 269 -16.16 10.74 -14.85
CA TRP A 269 -14.98 9.98 -14.44
C TRP A 269 -15.16 9.37 -13.05
N ASP A 270 -15.63 10.17 -12.08
CA ASP A 270 -15.91 9.73 -10.70
C ASP A 270 -16.99 8.64 -10.66
N SER A 271 -18.06 8.81 -11.45
CA SER A 271 -19.10 7.77 -11.61
C SER A 271 -18.59 6.50 -12.29
N SER A 272 -17.62 6.61 -13.21
CA SER A 272 -17.06 5.45 -13.89
C SER A 272 -16.08 4.69 -13.01
N TYR A 273 -15.31 5.41 -12.18
CA TYR A 273 -14.41 4.84 -11.19
C TYR A 273 -15.18 4.08 -10.12
N THR A 274 -16.19 4.70 -9.52
CA THR A 274 -17.06 4.07 -8.52
C THR A 274 -17.80 2.85 -9.06
N ALA A 275 -18.37 2.93 -10.27
CA ALA A 275 -19.02 1.78 -10.91
C ALA A 275 -18.03 0.63 -11.20
N ALA A 276 -16.76 0.94 -11.48
CA ALA A 276 -15.73 -0.05 -11.71
C ALA A 276 -15.29 -0.70 -10.38
N LEU A 277 -15.13 0.07 -9.31
CA LEU A 277 -14.89 -0.43 -7.95
C LEU A 277 -16.02 -1.36 -7.46
N ASP A 278 -17.28 -0.97 -7.67
CA ASP A 278 -18.45 -1.79 -7.34
C ASP A 278 -18.47 -3.11 -8.11
N SER A 279 -18.07 -3.10 -9.38
CA SER A 279 -17.99 -4.30 -10.22
C SER A 279 -16.85 -5.24 -9.79
N MET A 280 -15.77 -4.72 -9.20
CA MET A 280 -14.72 -5.57 -8.62
C MET A 280 -15.18 -6.29 -7.34
N GLY A 281 -16.24 -5.80 -6.70
CA GLY A 281 -16.83 -6.43 -5.51
C GLY A 281 -17.66 -7.68 -5.78
N ASP A 282 -18.01 -7.96 -7.03
CA ASP A 282 -18.95 -9.01 -7.45
C ASP A 282 -18.27 -10.01 -8.41
N GLU A 283 -17.90 -11.19 -7.89
CA GLU A 283 -17.22 -12.26 -8.65
C GLU A 283 -18.02 -12.75 -9.87
N SER A 284 -19.34 -12.49 -9.94
CA SER A 284 -20.16 -12.85 -11.09
C SER A 284 -19.96 -11.96 -12.33
N LYS A 285 -19.18 -10.88 -12.20
CA LYS A 285 -19.00 -9.81 -13.21
C LYS A 285 -17.57 -9.66 -13.74
N GLU A 286 -16.78 -10.73 -13.69
CA GLU A 286 -15.39 -10.70 -14.19
C GLU A 286 -15.28 -10.27 -15.67
N ALA A 287 -16.24 -10.65 -16.52
CA ALA A 287 -16.33 -10.19 -17.91
C ALA A 287 -16.67 -8.70 -18.04
N ASP A 288 -17.40 -8.12 -17.08
CA ASP A 288 -17.69 -6.69 -17.04
C ASP A 288 -16.47 -5.90 -16.57
N LEU A 289 -15.61 -6.50 -15.76
CA LEU A 289 -14.40 -5.89 -15.22
C LEU A 289 -13.38 -5.57 -16.32
N ALA A 290 -13.13 -6.52 -17.25
CA ALA A 290 -12.27 -6.27 -18.41
C ALA A 290 -12.83 -5.14 -19.31
N LEU A 291 -14.15 -5.11 -19.52
CA LEU A 291 -14.80 -4.06 -20.29
C LEU A 291 -14.75 -2.69 -19.60
N MET A 292 -14.79 -2.67 -18.27
CA MET A 292 -14.62 -1.45 -17.47
C MET A 292 -13.17 -0.97 -17.50
N GLN A 293 -12.18 -1.86 -17.40
CA GLN A 293 -10.76 -1.52 -17.56
C GLN A 293 -10.51 -0.88 -18.93
N ASP A 294 -11.03 -1.46 -20.01
CA ASP A 294 -10.90 -0.89 -21.36
C ASP A 294 -11.52 0.51 -21.46
N LYS A 295 -12.65 0.75 -20.79
CA LYS A 295 -13.27 2.09 -20.70
C LYS A 295 -12.41 3.08 -19.94
N LEU A 296 -11.82 2.68 -18.81
CA LEU A 296 -10.92 3.55 -18.03
C LEU A 296 -9.65 3.87 -18.82
N VAL A 297 -9.05 2.89 -19.49
CA VAL A 297 -7.90 3.08 -20.41
C VAL A 297 -8.26 4.06 -21.52
N ALA A 298 -9.44 3.93 -22.12
CA ALA A 298 -9.89 4.82 -23.20
C ALA A 298 -10.03 6.26 -22.71
N LYS A 299 -10.59 6.47 -21.51
CA LYS A 299 -10.71 7.79 -20.88
C LYS A 299 -9.35 8.43 -20.58
N LEU A 300 -8.40 7.66 -20.05
CA LEU A 300 -7.03 8.13 -19.80
C LEU A 300 -6.32 8.55 -21.09
N LYS A 301 -6.43 7.72 -22.14
CA LYS A 301 -5.84 8.01 -23.45
C LYS A 301 -6.45 9.24 -24.12
N ASP A 302 -7.76 9.44 -24.00
CA ASP A 302 -8.46 10.62 -24.55
C ASP A 302 -7.91 11.93 -23.98
N LYS A 303 -7.52 11.93 -22.70
CA LYS A 303 -6.90 13.09 -22.03
C LYS A 303 -5.38 13.11 -22.09
N GLY A 304 -4.78 12.26 -22.93
CA GLY A 304 -3.33 12.25 -23.16
C GLY A 304 -2.50 11.67 -22.02
N VAL A 305 -3.13 10.97 -21.07
CA VAL A 305 -2.42 10.24 -20.01
C VAL A 305 -1.81 8.97 -20.62
N GLN A 306 -0.49 8.82 -20.51
CA GLN A 306 0.19 7.61 -20.97
C GLN A 306 -0.13 6.46 -20.03
N VAL A 307 -0.96 5.53 -20.49
CA VAL A 307 -1.22 4.28 -19.79
C VAL A 307 -0.05 3.33 -20.05
N ALA A 308 0.60 2.85 -18.99
CA ALA A 308 1.72 1.93 -19.11
C ALA A 308 1.30 0.67 -19.90
N SER A 309 2.11 0.27 -20.88
CA SER A 309 1.86 -0.93 -21.69
C SER A 309 2.11 -2.18 -20.85
N GLY A 310 1.08 -2.60 -20.11
CA GLY A 310 1.12 -3.68 -19.11
C GLY A 310 0.10 -3.51 -17.99
N ALA A 311 -0.45 -2.30 -17.80
CA ALA A 311 -1.46 -1.99 -16.78
C ALA A 311 -2.80 -2.75 -16.94
N THR A 312 -3.03 -3.35 -18.12
CA THR A 312 -4.20 -4.19 -18.43
C THR A 312 -3.96 -5.69 -18.20
N SER A 313 -2.71 -6.11 -17.96
CA SER A 313 -2.38 -7.49 -17.58
C SER A 313 -2.02 -7.51 -16.10
N SER A 314 -2.78 -8.24 -15.29
CA SER A 314 -2.55 -8.42 -13.84
C SER A 314 -1.26 -9.18 -13.50
N ASP A 315 -0.34 -9.37 -14.44
CA ASP A 315 0.83 -10.24 -14.35
C ASP A 315 2.13 -9.51 -14.00
N ASP A 316 2.17 -8.17 -14.09
CA ASP A 316 3.35 -7.36 -13.73
C ASP A 316 3.16 -6.65 -12.38
N GLU A 317 3.86 -7.16 -11.36
CA GLU A 317 3.83 -6.72 -9.94
C GLU A 317 4.33 -5.27 -9.73
N TYR A 318 4.98 -4.68 -10.73
CA TYR A 318 5.64 -3.37 -10.64
C TYR A 318 4.92 -2.25 -11.39
N LEU A 319 3.82 -2.56 -12.08
CA LEU A 319 3.04 -1.54 -12.78
C LEU A 319 1.83 -1.15 -11.94
N PRO A 320 1.63 0.16 -11.65
CA PRO A 320 0.43 0.60 -10.95
C PRO A 320 -0.80 0.11 -11.70
N SER A 321 -1.77 -0.42 -10.97
CA SER A 321 -3.01 -0.92 -11.55
C SER A 321 -3.65 0.16 -12.42
N ILE A 322 -4.39 -0.23 -13.46
CA ILE A 322 -5.14 0.75 -14.26
C ILE A 322 -6.09 1.59 -13.39
N PHE A 323 -6.55 1.02 -12.27
CA PHE A 323 -7.35 1.71 -11.27
C PHE A 323 -6.53 2.78 -10.55
N ASP A 324 -5.34 2.45 -10.04
CA ASP A 324 -4.44 3.40 -9.37
C ASP A 324 -4.02 4.54 -10.33
N GLN A 325 -3.77 4.21 -11.60
CA GLN A 325 -3.47 5.22 -12.63
C GLN A 325 -4.68 6.12 -12.90
N PHE A 326 -5.90 5.56 -12.89
CA PHE A 326 -7.13 6.31 -13.08
C PHE A 326 -7.45 7.21 -11.89
N GLU A 327 -7.27 6.71 -10.67
CA GLU A 327 -7.39 7.43 -9.41
C GLU A 327 -6.40 8.60 -9.37
N THR A 328 -5.12 8.35 -9.63
CA THR A 328 -4.09 9.40 -9.70
C THR A 328 -4.44 10.47 -10.74
N ALA A 329 -4.98 10.08 -11.89
CA ALA A 329 -5.42 11.02 -12.93
C ALA A 329 -6.65 11.83 -12.51
N LEU A 330 -7.56 11.22 -11.77
CA LEU A 330 -8.77 11.83 -11.25
C LEU A 330 -8.45 12.84 -10.12
N GLU A 331 -7.54 12.48 -9.21
CA GLU A 331 -6.95 13.40 -8.23
C GLU A 331 -6.28 14.59 -8.92
N ALA A 332 -5.39 14.32 -9.88
CA ALA A 332 -4.69 15.36 -10.61
C ALA A 332 -5.68 16.29 -11.34
N ALA A 333 -6.79 15.77 -11.87
CA ALA A 333 -7.82 16.58 -12.49
C ALA A 333 -8.62 17.45 -11.51
N LYS A 334 -8.90 16.94 -10.29
CA LYS A 334 -9.51 17.72 -9.20
C LYS A 334 -8.60 18.85 -8.72
N VAL A 335 -7.30 18.59 -8.64
CA VAL A 335 -6.30 19.55 -8.12
C VAL A 335 -5.84 20.56 -9.18
N THR A 336 -5.83 20.21 -10.47
CA THR A 336 -5.33 21.08 -11.56
C THR A 336 -5.90 22.51 -11.56
N PRO A 337 -7.21 22.75 -11.33
CA PRO A 337 -7.76 24.11 -11.23
C PRO A 337 -7.18 24.95 -10.08
N HIS A 338 -6.80 24.29 -8.98
CA HIS A 338 -6.31 24.93 -7.75
C HIS A 338 -4.78 25.01 -7.70
N LYS A 339 -4.09 24.17 -8.48
CA LYS A 339 -2.62 24.06 -8.52
C LYS A 339 -1.88 25.39 -8.70
N PRO A 340 -2.25 26.33 -9.59
CA PRO A 340 -1.55 27.60 -9.74
C PRO A 340 -1.64 28.49 -8.49
N ALA A 341 -2.82 28.50 -7.84
CA ALA A 341 -3.04 29.27 -6.62
C ALA A 341 -2.24 28.66 -5.45
N LEU A 342 -2.29 27.34 -5.30
CA LEU A 342 -1.50 26.60 -4.30
C LEU A 342 0.00 26.84 -4.47
N LEU A 343 0.54 26.67 -5.68
CA LEU A 343 1.97 26.90 -5.93
C LEU A 343 2.41 28.34 -5.62
N THR A 344 1.52 29.31 -5.79
CA THR A 344 1.78 30.71 -5.40
C THR A 344 1.86 30.86 -3.89
N GLN A 345 0.90 30.28 -3.15
CA GLN A 345 0.89 30.29 -1.69
C GLN A 345 2.08 29.54 -1.08
N PHE A 346 2.49 28.40 -1.68
CA PHE A 346 3.70 27.68 -1.29
C PHE A 346 4.96 28.51 -1.50
N ALA A 347 5.06 29.26 -2.60
CA ALA A 347 6.18 30.17 -2.83
C ALA A 347 6.19 31.32 -1.81
N GLU A 348 5.03 31.89 -1.49
CA GLU A 348 4.89 32.94 -0.47
C GLU A 348 5.27 32.43 0.93
N TRP A 349 4.92 31.18 1.25
CA TRP A 349 5.31 30.51 2.49
C TRP A 349 6.82 30.22 2.56
N GLN A 350 7.42 29.68 1.50
CA GLN A 350 8.88 29.44 1.42
C GLN A 350 9.70 30.74 1.55
N HIS A 351 9.15 31.87 1.10
CA HIS A 351 9.75 33.19 1.27
C HIS A 351 9.45 33.86 2.62
N GLY A 352 8.71 33.20 3.51
CA GLY A 352 8.34 33.70 4.84
C GLY A 352 7.31 34.83 4.82
N SER A 353 6.62 35.03 3.69
CA SER A 353 5.56 36.04 3.53
C SER A 353 4.16 35.54 3.89
N LEU A 354 3.96 34.22 3.94
CA LEU A 354 2.74 33.56 4.39
C LEU A 354 3.03 32.73 5.66
N PRO A 355 2.31 32.92 6.77
CA PRO A 355 2.44 32.08 7.96
C PRO A 355 2.07 30.62 7.67
N THR A 356 2.77 29.66 8.30
CA THR A 356 2.49 28.22 8.18
C THR A 356 1.03 27.89 8.48
N ALA A 357 0.44 28.50 9.52
CA ALA A 357 -0.95 28.29 9.90
C ALA A 357 -1.96 28.70 8.81
N GLU A 358 -1.68 29.76 8.05
CA GLU A 358 -2.57 30.23 6.97
C GLU A 358 -2.50 29.29 5.76
N LEU A 359 -1.31 28.76 5.44
CA LEU A 359 -1.15 27.76 4.39
C LEU A 359 -1.83 26.43 4.77
N VAL A 360 -1.65 25.99 6.01
CA VAL A 360 -2.30 24.79 6.56
C VAL A 360 -3.81 24.91 6.46
N GLN A 361 -4.40 26.01 6.92
CA GLN A 361 -5.84 26.23 6.85
C GLN A 361 -6.36 26.16 5.41
N HIS A 362 -5.64 26.72 4.44
CA HIS A 362 -6.07 26.66 3.04
C HIS A 362 -5.98 25.25 2.44
N VAL A 363 -4.99 24.46 2.87
CA VAL A 363 -4.85 23.04 2.50
C VAL A 363 -5.97 22.21 3.13
N GLU A 364 -6.35 22.49 4.38
CA GLU A 364 -7.51 21.88 5.05
C GLU A 364 -8.84 22.26 4.38
N GLU A 365 -9.03 23.51 3.94
CA GLU A 365 -10.23 23.94 3.22
C GLU A 365 -10.40 23.19 1.88
N LEU A 366 -9.30 22.91 1.18
CA LEU A 366 -9.31 22.12 -0.06
C LEU A 366 -9.53 20.62 0.22
N TYR A 367 -9.08 20.14 1.37
CA TYR A 367 -9.40 18.81 1.85
C TYR A 367 -10.89 18.65 2.15
N ASP A 368 -11.49 19.59 2.89
CA ASP A 368 -12.93 19.60 3.20
C ASP A 368 -13.81 19.69 1.94
N GLN A 369 -13.29 20.28 0.86
CA GLN A 369 -13.95 20.37 -0.44
C GLN A 369 -13.80 19.08 -1.29
N ASN A 370 -13.16 18.04 -0.78
CA ASN A 370 -12.79 16.82 -1.51
C ASN A 370 -11.93 17.09 -2.76
N VAL A 371 -11.12 18.14 -2.74
CA VAL A 371 -10.14 18.45 -3.80
C VAL A 371 -8.84 17.69 -3.58
N LEU A 372 -8.43 17.54 -2.32
CA LEU A 372 -7.28 16.75 -1.88
C LEU A 372 -7.78 15.49 -1.15
N GLU A 373 -7.13 14.33 -1.36
CA GLU A 373 -7.49 13.08 -0.69
C GLU A 373 -6.84 12.90 0.69
N SER A 374 -7.42 12.03 1.53
CA SER A 374 -7.04 11.82 2.94
C SER A 374 -5.64 11.27 3.14
N GLY A 375 -5.11 10.54 2.15
CA GLY A 375 -3.74 10.00 2.19
C GLY A 375 -2.65 11.07 2.25
N LEU A 376 -3.02 12.34 2.09
CA LEU A 376 -2.12 13.48 2.22
C LEU A 376 -1.87 13.92 3.68
N PHE A 377 -2.79 13.57 4.58
CA PHE A 377 -2.74 13.90 6.01
C PHE A 377 -2.39 12.70 6.90
N ASP A 378 -2.22 11.50 6.33
CA ASP A 378 -1.81 10.32 7.09
C ASP A 378 -0.46 10.56 7.83
N ASP A 379 0.42 11.42 7.28
CA ASP A 379 1.67 11.86 7.91
C ASP A 379 1.51 12.99 8.97
N TRP A 380 0.32 13.60 9.07
CA TRP A 380 0.04 14.72 10.00
C TRP A 380 -0.43 14.23 11.38
N ASP A 381 -1.03 13.03 11.44
CA ASP A 381 -1.65 12.47 12.66
C ASP A 381 -0.77 11.45 13.43
N GLU A 382 0.35 10.97 12.88
CA GLU A 382 1.33 10.05 13.55
C GLU A 382 2.14 10.61 14.75
#